data_AF-A0A1C0A8E3-F1
#
_entry.id   AF-A0A1C0A8E3-F1
#
_cell.length_a   1.000
_cell.length_b   1.000
_cell.length_c   1.000
_cell.angle_alpha   90.00
_cell.angle_beta   90.00
_cell.angle_gamma   90.00
#
_symmetry.space_group_name_H-M   'P 1'
#
loop_
_entity.id
_entity.type
_entity.pdbx_description
1 polymer ?
#
loop_
_entity_poly.entity_id
_entity_poly.type
_entity_poly.pdbx_seq_one_letter_code
_entity_poly.pdbx_strand_id
1 'polypeptide(L)'
;MKRISGKDFSSNARIFLECSILNFITLGAIQVILGLYILELRFSEDFFRLVAGVRMLATGLLAIPAGILIEKLGAKRILALAGVLAGFSVTVQGVTSDKFIILIASSIYGSAFAILFVIIGPFLSDNSSPEERGVI
;
A
#
# COMPACT_ATOMS: atom_id res chain seq x y z
N MET A 1 -11.92 -31.45 1.55
CA MET A 1 -11.45 -30.80 0.30
C MET A 1 -12.63 -30.08 -0.34
N LYS A 2 -12.73 -28.74 -0.17
CA LYS A 2 -13.81 -27.94 -0.75
C LYS A 2 -13.37 -27.52 -2.16
N ARG A 3 -14.05 -28.05 -3.17
CA ARG A 3 -13.83 -27.78 -4.60
C ARG A 3 -14.38 -26.38 -4.89
N ILE A 4 -13.51 -25.38 -5.06
CA ILE A 4 -13.92 -24.01 -5.39
C ILE A 4 -13.85 -23.87 -6.92
N SER A 5 -14.92 -23.33 -7.48
CA SER A 5 -15.21 -23.25 -8.91
C SER A 5 -14.42 -22.10 -9.56
N GLY A 6 -13.92 -22.29 -10.78
CA GLY A 6 -13.14 -21.28 -11.54
C GLY A 6 -13.86 -19.94 -11.83
N LYS A 7 -15.11 -19.77 -11.40
CA LYS A 7 -15.82 -18.48 -11.38
C LYS A 7 -15.42 -17.57 -10.22
N ASP A 8 -15.02 -18.13 -9.08
CA ASP A 8 -14.62 -17.34 -7.91
C ASP A 8 -13.23 -16.70 -8.12
N PHE A 9 -12.39 -17.34 -8.95
CA PHE A 9 -11.07 -16.84 -9.34
C PHE A 9 -11.14 -15.51 -10.09
N SER A 10 -12.00 -15.41 -11.12
CA SER A 10 -12.13 -14.17 -11.90
C SER A 10 -12.79 -13.05 -11.11
N SER A 11 -13.71 -13.37 -10.18
CA SER A 11 -14.37 -12.36 -9.36
C SER A 11 -13.42 -11.76 -8.31
N ASN A 12 -12.66 -12.57 -7.57
CA ASN A 12 -11.70 -12.07 -6.59
C ASN A 12 -10.51 -11.36 -7.25
N ALA A 13 -10.01 -11.87 -8.38
CA ALA A 13 -8.95 -11.20 -9.14
C ALA A 13 -9.43 -9.86 -9.68
N ARG A 14 -10.67 -9.77 -10.19
CA ARG A 14 -11.27 -8.51 -10.65
C ARG A 14 -11.44 -7.51 -9.51
N ILE A 15 -11.95 -7.92 -8.36
CA ILE A 15 -12.07 -7.06 -7.18
C ILE A 15 -10.68 -6.57 -6.73
N PHE A 16 -9.68 -7.43 -6.74
CA PHE A 16 -8.31 -7.05 -6.41
C PHE A 16 -7.72 -6.04 -7.41
N LEU A 17 -7.96 -6.21 -8.70
CA LEU A 17 -7.53 -5.28 -9.74
C LEU A 17 -8.23 -3.93 -9.60
N GLU A 18 -9.56 -3.92 -9.41
CA GLU A 18 -10.34 -2.71 -9.17
C GLU A 18 -9.84 -1.97 -7.92
N CYS A 19 -9.61 -2.67 -6.81
CA CYS A 19 -9.01 -2.12 -5.59
C CYS A 19 -7.59 -1.58 -5.82
N SER A 20 -6.78 -2.28 -6.62
CA SER A 20 -5.40 -1.86 -6.91
C SER A 20 -5.38 -0.57 -7.72
N ILE A 21 -6.23 -0.48 -8.76
CA ILE A 21 -6.40 0.73 -9.56
C ILE A 21 -6.83 1.89 -8.67
N LEU A 22 -7.82 1.69 -7.79
CA LEU A 22 -8.29 2.71 -6.87
C LEU A 22 -7.16 3.17 -5.91
N ASN A 23 -6.32 2.26 -5.45
CA ASN A 23 -5.15 2.59 -4.62
C ASN A 23 -4.13 3.44 -5.38
N PHE A 24 -3.81 3.12 -6.63
CA PHE A 24 -2.88 3.93 -7.42
C PHE A 24 -3.41 5.33 -7.74
N ILE A 25 -4.71 5.45 -8.04
CA ILE A 25 -5.37 6.77 -8.21
C ILE A 25 -5.27 7.57 -6.91
N THR A 26 -5.58 6.92 -5.77
CA THR A 26 -5.51 7.54 -4.45
C THR A 26 -4.09 8.00 -4.12
N LEU A 27 -3.08 7.17 -4.41
CA LEU A 27 -1.67 7.52 -4.23
C LEU A 27 -1.28 8.77 -5.02
N GLY A 28 -1.68 8.85 -6.29
CA GLY A 28 -1.42 10.02 -7.14
C GLY A 28 -2.10 11.28 -6.60
N ALA A 29 -3.38 11.18 -6.22
CA ALA A 29 -4.13 12.29 -5.64
C ALA A 29 -3.49 12.80 -4.33
N ILE A 30 -3.12 11.90 -3.42
CA ILE A 30 -2.45 12.24 -2.16
C ILE A 30 -1.12 12.94 -2.44
N GLN A 31 -0.34 12.47 -3.41
CA GLN A 31 0.97 13.05 -3.70
C GLN A 31 0.86 14.49 -4.20
N VAL A 32 -0.13 14.78 -5.05
CA VAL A 32 -0.41 16.15 -5.51
C VAL A 32 -0.90 17.03 -4.36
N ILE A 33 -1.90 16.58 -3.62
CA ILE A 33 -2.50 17.36 -2.52
C ILE A 33 -1.48 17.64 -1.42
N LEU A 34 -0.69 16.63 -1.02
CA LEU A 34 0.35 16.80 0.01
C LEU A 34 1.44 17.76 -0.45
N GLY A 35 1.82 17.72 -1.73
CA GLY A 35 2.77 18.68 -2.31
C GLY A 35 2.25 20.12 -2.18
N LEU A 36 0.99 20.35 -2.56
CA LEU A 36 0.33 21.67 -2.42
C LEU A 36 0.22 22.11 -0.96
N TYR A 37 -0.17 21.20 -0.06
CA TYR A 37 -0.29 21.47 1.38
C TYR A 37 1.05 21.91 2.00
N ILE A 38 2.13 21.21 1.67
CA ILE A 38 3.48 21.57 2.13
C ILE A 38 3.89 22.96 1.63
N LEU A 39 3.57 23.30 0.38
CA LEU A 39 3.83 24.63 -0.17
C LEU A 39 3.01 25.71 0.54
N GLU A 40 1.74 25.43 0.86
CA GLU A 40 0.85 26.34 1.59
C GLU A 40 1.37 26.61 3.02
N LEU A 41 1.92 25.60 3.69
CA LEU A 41 2.58 25.72 4.99
C LEU A 41 3.90 26.51 4.97
N ARG A 42 4.30 27.07 3.81
CA ARG A 42 5.58 27.77 3.60
C ARG A 42 6.80 26.88 3.85
N PHE A 43 6.65 25.56 3.70
CA PHE A 43 7.78 24.64 3.74
C PHE A 43 8.49 24.60 2.39
N SER A 44 9.77 24.22 2.40
CA SER A 44 10.55 24.09 1.18
C SER A 44 10.10 22.88 0.38
N GLU A 45 10.23 22.94 -0.94
CA GLU A 45 10.06 21.77 -1.80
C GLU A 45 10.97 20.60 -1.42
N ASP A 46 12.15 20.91 -0.85
CA ASP A 46 13.07 19.90 -0.32
C ASP A 46 12.44 19.09 0.80
N PHE A 47 11.54 19.67 1.59
CA PHE A 47 10.82 18.93 2.62
C PHE A 47 9.83 17.94 2.02
N PHE A 48 9.10 18.31 0.97
CA PHE A 48 8.25 17.37 0.23
C PHE A 48 9.09 16.23 -0.39
N ARG A 49 10.25 16.55 -0.97
CA ARG A 49 11.20 15.56 -1.49
C ARG A 49 11.70 14.63 -0.38
N LEU A 50 12.02 15.15 0.80
CA LEU A 50 12.41 14.37 1.97
C LEU A 50 11.29 13.42 2.42
N VAL A 51 10.06 13.93 2.51
CA VAL A 51 8.86 13.14 2.85
C VAL A 51 8.66 11.99 1.86
N ALA A 52 8.77 12.26 0.57
CA ALA A 52 8.69 11.24 -0.47
C ALA A 52 9.83 10.20 -0.34
N GLY A 53 11.07 10.66 -0.09
CA GLY A 53 12.23 9.79 0.11
C GLY A 53 12.09 8.88 1.32
N VAL A 54 11.67 9.41 2.47
CA VAL A 54 11.41 8.64 3.70
C VAL A 54 10.34 7.59 3.47
N ARG A 55 9.26 7.94 2.77
CA ARG A 55 8.23 6.97 2.37
C ARG A 55 8.82 5.84 1.55
N MET A 56 9.63 6.14 0.54
CA MET A 56 10.26 5.12 -0.31
C MET A 56 11.23 4.22 0.48
N LEU A 57 12.02 4.80 1.38
CA LEU A 57 12.92 4.03 2.25
C LEU A 57 12.15 3.10 3.18
N ALA A 58 11.07 3.59 3.81
CA ALA A 58 10.22 2.78 4.66
C ALA A 58 9.59 1.62 3.85
N THR A 59 9.09 1.90 2.65
CA THR A 59 8.54 0.87 1.75
C THR A 59 9.58 -0.20 1.42
N GLY A 60 10.79 0.21 1.02
CA GLY A 60 11.86 -0.71 0.64
C GLY A 60 12.36 -1.57 1.80
N LEU A 61 12.61 -0.95 2.96
CA LEU A 61 13.08 -1.65 4.16
C LEU A 61 12.04 -2.63 4.70
N LEU A 62 10.75 -2.28 4.61
CA LEU A 62 9.68 -3.09 5.16
C LEU A 62 9.07 -4.07 4.15
N ALA A 63 9.55 -4.11 2.91
CA ALA A 63 9.09 -5.09 1.92
C ALA A 63 9.32 -6.54 2.38
N ILE A 64 10.51 -6.85 2.93
CA ILE A 64 10.84 -8.19 3.43
C ILE A 64 9.94 -8.61 4.61
N PRO A 65 9.86 -7.84 5.72
CA PRO A 65 8.99 -8.22 6.83
C PRO A 65 7.51 -8.21 6.44
N ALA A 66 7.08 -7.35 5.51
CA ALA A 66 5.72 -7.37 4.99
C ALA A 66 5.37 -8.71 4.34
N GLY A 67 6.28 -9.29 3.55
CA GLY A 67 6.10 -10.64 2.97
C GLY A 67 5.86 -11.71 4.03
N ILE A 68 6.71 -11.75 5.06
CA ILE A 68 6.57 -12.69 6.19
C ILE A 68 5.24 -12.48 6.94
N LEU A 69 4.83 -11.22 7.12
CA LEU A 69 3.59 -10.87 7.79
C LEU A 69 2.36 -11.31 6.97
N ILE A 70 2.43 -11.21 5.63
CA ILE A 70 1.37 -11.68 4.71
C ILE A 70 1.19 -13.19 4.84
N GLU A 71 2.27 -13.96 4.87
CA GLU A 71 2.22 -15.42 5.04
C GLU A 71 1.61 -15.82 6.40
N LYS A 72 1.93 -15.08 7.48
CA LYS A 72 1.46 -15.40 8.84
C LYS A 72 0.01 -15.00 9.11
N LEU A 73 -0.41 -13.81 8.67
CA LEU A 73 -1.73 -13.23 9.00
C LEU A 73 -2.77 -13.46 7.90
N GLY A 74 -2.32 -13.86 6.72
CA GLY A 74 -3.13 -14.03 5.51
C GLY A 74 -3.34 -12.72 4.75
N ALA A 75 -3.26 -12.82 3.41
CA ALA A 75 -3.32 -11.70 2.48
C ALA A 75 -4.51 -10.75 2.72
N LYS A 76 -5.72 -11.27 2.87
CA LYS A 76 -6.94 -10.44 3.00
C LYS A 76 -6.94 -9.58 4.27
N ARG A 77 -6.51 -10.12 5.41
CA ARG A 77 -6.52 -9.41 6.70
C ARG A 77 -5.48 -8.32 6.74
N ILE A 78 -4.27 -8.64 6.25
CA ILE A 78 -3.18 -7.68 6.27
C ILE A 78 -3.38 -6.56 5.25
N LEU A 79 -4.00 -6.83 4.11
CA LEU A 79 -4.40 -5.80 3.15
C LEU A 79 -5.39 -4.81 3.77
N ALA A 80 -6.37 -5.31 4.53
CA ALA A 80 -7.32 -4.45 5.24
C ALA A 80 -6.63 -3.59 6.32
N LEU A 81 -5.73 -4.20 7.11
CA LEU A 81 -4.93 -3.48 8.11
C LEU A 81 -4.05 -2.41 7.46
N ALA A 82 -3.39 -2.73 6.34
CA ALA A 82 -2.58 -1.78 5.57
C ALA A 82 -3.43 -0.62 5.05
N GLY A 83 -4.63 -0.88 4.53
CA GLY A 83 -5.56 0.15 4.08
C GLY A 83 -5.97 1.12 5.19
N VAL A 84 -6.33 0.59 6.36
CA VAL A 84 -6.68 1.40 7.54
C VAL A 84 -5.49 2.23 8.01
N LEU A 85 -4.31 1.62 8.09
CA LEU A 85 -3.08 2.28 8.53
C LEU A 85 -2.65 3.38 7.55
N ALA A 86 -2.77 3.13 6.24
CA ALA A 86 -2.50 4.11 5.19
C ALA A 86 -3.48 5.29 5.26
N GLY A 87 -4.79 5.01 5.38
CA GLY A 87 -5.82 6.03 5.53
C GLY A 87 -5.57 6.92 6.75
N PHE A 88 -5.34 6.31 7.92
CA PHE A 88 -5.01 7.04 9.15
C PHE A 88 -3.77 7.92 8.98
N SER A 89 -2.71 7.39 8.37
CA SER A 89 -1.46 8.13 8.15
C SER A 89 -1.66 9.35 7.24
N VAL A 90 -2.51 9.24 6.22
CA VAL A 90 -2.84 10.36 5.31
C VAL A 90 -3.67 11.41 6.04
N THR A 91 -4.66 10.99 6.84
CA THR A 91 -5.43 11.92 7.66
C THR A 91 -4.54 12.69 8.61
N VAL A 92 -3.60 12.03 9.29
CA VAL A 92 -2.63 12.69 10.19
C VAL A 92 -1.78 13.70 9.42
N GLN A 93 -1.28 13.38 8.22
CA GLN A 93 -0.52 14.31 7.38
C GLN A 93 -1.33 15.56 7.01
N GLY A 94 -2.64 15.42 6.79
CA GLY A 94 -3.51 16.53 6.37
C GLY A 94 -4.02 17.44 7.49
N VAL A 95 -3.93 17.02 8.76
CA VAL A 95 -4.43 17.81 9.90
C VAL A 95 -3.32 18.45 10.73
N THR A 96 -2.06 18.09 10.49
CA THR A 96 -0.92 18.59 11.26
C THR A 96 -0.05 19.51 10.44
N SER A 97 0.51 20.54 11.08
CA SER A 97 1.54 21.39 10.50
C SER A 97 2.94 21.05 11.01
N ASP A 98 3.08 20.04 11.87
CA ASP A 98 4.36 19.64 12.42
C ASP A 98 5.15 18.75 11.45
N LYS A 99 6.37 19.17 11.11
CA LYS A 99 7.26 18.47 10.17
C LYS A 99 7.62 17.05 10.64
N PHE A 100 7.88 16.86 11.93
CA PHE A 100 8.24 15.55 12.47
C PHE A 100 7.05 14.60 12.43
N ILE A 101 5.84 15.09 12.75
CA ILE A 101 4.62 14.28 12.67
C ILE A 101 4.35 13.88 11.21
N ILE A 102 4.50 14.80 10.25
CA ILE A 102 4.37 14.49 8.81
C ILE A 102 5.36 13.41 8.38
N LEU A 103 6.62 13.48 8.83
CA LEU A 103 7.64 12.47 8.51
C LEU A 103 7.30 11.10 9.10
N ILE A 104 6.90 11.04 10.37
CA ILE A 104 6.51 9.78 11.03
C ILE A 104 5.30 9.17 10.30
N ALA A 105 4.27 9.97 10.03
CA ALA A 105 3.09 9.51 9.31
C ALA A 105 3.44 9.05 7.88
N SER A 106 4.41 9.68 7.23
CA SER A 106 4.89 9.28 5.90
C SER A 106 5.64 7.95 5.92
N SER A 107 6.42 7.68 6.97
CA SER A 107 7.06 6.38 7.20
C SER A 107 6.02 5.29 7.42
N ILE A 108 4.99 5.55 8.23
CA ILE A 108 3.90 4.59 8.48
C ILE A 108 3.13 4.33 7.18
N TYR A 109 2.85 5.37 6.40
CA TYR A 109 2.22 5.22 5.09
C TYR A 109 3.06 4.37 4.13
N GLY A 110 4.39 4.61 4.05
CA GLY A 110 5.29 3.78 3.25
C GLY A 110 5.33 2.31 3.70
N SER A 111 5.31 2.10 5.02
CA SER A 111 5.21 0.76 5.63
C SER A 111 3.95 0.01 5.18
N ALA A 112 2.80 0.69 5.21
CA ALA A 112 1.54 0.14 4.72
C ALA A 112 1.58 -0.12 3.20
N PHE A 113 2.23 0.76 2.44
CA PHE A 113 2.38 0.61 1.00
C PHE A 113 3.28 -0.58 0.62
N ALA A 114 4.26 -0.95 1.44
CA ALA A 114 5.08 -2.15 1.23
C ALA A 114 4.22 -3.42 1.15
N ILE A 115 3.18 -3.51 2.00
CA ILE A 115 2.24 -4.63 1.99
C ILE A 115 1.49 -4.69 0.66
N LEU A 116 1.01 -3.55 0.16
CA LEU A 116 0.31 -3.46 -1.14
C LEU A 116 1.21 -3.92 -2.30
N PHE A 117 2.50 -3.60 -2.25
CA PHE A 117 3.44 -3.94 -3.30
C PHE A 117 3.78 -5.44 -3.31
N VAL A 118 3.99 -6.02 -2.13
CA VAL A 118 4.44 -7.42 -1.97
C VAL A 118 3.29 -8.41 -2.11
N ILE A 119 2.07 -8.05 -1.73
CA ILE A 119 0.91 -8.96 -1.72
C ILE A 119 0.44 -9.40 -3.10
N ILE A 120 0.79 -8.67 -4.17
CA ILE A 120 0.38 -9.00 -5.54
C ILE A 120 0.84 -10.43 -5.91
N GLY A 121 2.08 -10.80 -5.59
CA GLY A 121 2.62 -12.13 -5.89
C GLY A 121 1.88 -13.27 -5.17
N PRO A 122 1.84 -13.28 -3.82
CA PRO A 122 1.11 -14.28 -3.05
C PRO A 122 -0.39 -14.31 -3.36
N PHE A 123 -1.03 -13.15 -3.54
CA PHE A 123 -2.46 -13.10 -3.85
C PHE A 123 -2.76 -13.74 -5.20
N LEU A 124 -1.95 -13.48 -6.22
CA LEU A 124 -2.07 -14.17 -7.50
C LEU A 124 -1.76 -15.66 -7.33
N SER A 125 -0.70 -16.05 -6.64
CA SER A 125 -0.35 -17.48 -6.44
C SER A 125 -1.43 -18.28 -5.68
N ASP A 126 -2.02 -17.70 -4.64
CA ASP A 126 -3.06 -18.34 -3.82
C ASP A 126 -4.42 -18.39 -4.51
N ASN A 127 -4.68 -17.48 -5.46
CA ASN A 127 -5.92 -17.46 -6.21
C ASN A 127 -5.78 -18.17 -7.57
N SER A 128 -4.59 -18.29 -8.16
CA SER A 128 -4.33 -18.95 -9.45
C SER A 128 -4.39 -20.47 -9.36
N SER A 129 -5.04 -21.11 -10.34
CA SER A 129 -5.09 -22.56 -10.47
C SER A 129 -3.71 -23.16 -10.86
N PRO A 130 -3.41 -24.43 -10.53
CA PRO A 130 -2.15 -25.09 -10.94
C PRO A 130 -1.93 -25.09 -12.46
N GLU A 131 -3.00 -25.00 -13.25
CA GLU A 131 -2.97 -25.00 -14.73
C GLU A 131 -2.63 -23.63 -15.34
N GLU A 132 -2.72 -22.55 -14.57
CA GLU A 132 -2.34 -21.18 -14.98
C GLU A 132 -0.99 -20.73 -14.40
N ARG A 133 -0.41 -21.53 -13.49
CA ARG A 133 0.99 -21.40 -13.08
C ARG A 133 1.83 -21.87 -14.25
N GLY A 134 2.16 -20.94 -15.15
CA GLY A 134 3.04 -21.20 -16.29
C GLY A 134 4.19 -22.11 -15.85
N VAL A 135 4.24 -23.28 -16.48
CA VAL A 135 5.27 -24.28 -16.29
C VAL A 135 6.63 -23.58 -16.44
N ILE A 136 7.34 -23.42 -15.34
CA ILE A 136 8.79 -23.16 -15.30
C ILE A 136 9.51 -24.48 -15.12
#